data_AF-A0A820F083-F1
#
_entry.id   AF-A0A820F083-F1
#
_cell.length_a   1.000
_cell.length_b   1.000
_cell.length_c   1.000
_cell.angle_alpha   90.00
_cell.angle_beta   90.00
_cell.angle_gamma   90.00
#
_symmetry.space_group_name_H-M   'P 1'
#
loop_
_entity.id
_entity.type
_entity.pdbx_description
1 polymer ?
#
loop_
_entity_poly.entity_id
_entity_poly.type
_entity_poly.pdbx_seq_one_letter_code
_entity_poly.pdbx_strand_id
1 'polypeptide(L)'
;MPSKFTRLENLIFHGIKSFFLDAILMSLLTLPCLSSLVIDCIDNVENKNVVFYQIFRLPVLKYCKLSLNEPFSLGSLPIATTEFSSIEHLVITKLLRLDELNHLLM
;
A
#
# COMPACT_ATOMS: atom_id res chain seq x y z
N MET A 1 5.84 16.53 -12.19
CA MET A 1 7.09 16.40 -12.99
C MET A 1 7.25 14.94 -13.37
N PRO A 2 7.68 14.60 -14.60
CA PRO A 2 7.96 13.22 -14.95
C PRO A 2 9.07 12.65 -14.06
N SER A 3 8.91 11.40 -13.62
CA SER A 3 9.90 10.69 -12.82
C SER A 3 11.23 10.57 -13.57
N LYS A 4 12.36 10.82 -12.88
CA LYS A 4 13.70 10.52 -13.41
C LYS A 4 14.03 9.02 -13.38
N PHE A 5 13.26 8.24 -12.62
CA PHE A 5 13.43 6.80 -12.45
C PHE A 5 12.45 6.05 -13.35
N THR A 6 12.79 5.94 -14.63
CA THR A 6 11.94 5.29 -15.65
C THR A 6 12.04 3.76 -15.65
N ARG A 7 12.99 3.19 -14.91
CA ARG A 7 13.25 1.74 -14.84
C ARG A 7 13.28 1.19 -13.41
N LEU A 8 12.83 1.97 -12.43
CA LEU A 8 12.83 1.52 -11.04
C LEU A 8 11.70 0.51 -10.85
N GLU A 9 12.08 -0.72 -10.49
CA GLU A 9 11.15 -1.83 -10.30
C GLU A 9 10.83 -2.09 -8.84
N ASN A 10 11.83 -1.93 -7.96
CA ASN A 10 11.71 -2.25 -6.54
C ASN A 10 11.95 -1.00 -5.71
N LEU A 11 11.04 -0.71 -4.78
CA LEU A 11 11.19 0.38 -3.84
C LEU A 11 10.84 -0.08 -2.42
N ILE A 12 11.74 0.24 -1.50
CA ILE A 12 11.66 -0.19 -0.11
C ILE A 12 11.77 1.03 0.79
N PHE A 13 10.75 1.26 1.59
CA PHE A 13 10.70 2.28 2.62
C PHE A 13 10.68 1.60 3.99
N HIS A 14 11.74 1.82 4.76
CA HIS A 14 11.80 1.41 6.15
C HIS A 14 11.76 2.62 7.07
N GLY A 15 11.03 2.47 8.16
CA GLY A 15 11.08 3.45 9.23
C GLY A 15 10.37 4.77 8.90
N ILE A 16 9.38 4.79 7.99
CA ILE A 16 8.75 6.04 7.57
C ILE A 16 7.66 6.47 8.55
N LYS A 17 7.49 7.79 8.71
CA LYS A 17 6.33 8.34 9.44
C LYS A 17 5.10 8.30 8.56
N SER A 18 3.96 7.92 9.14
CA SER A 18 2.69 7.71 8.45
C SER A 18 2.20 8.97 7.74
N PHE A 19 2.47 10.16 8.29
CA PHE A 19 2.17 11.45 7.66
C PHE A 19 2.76 11.62 6.24
N PHE A 20 3.86 10.92 5.91
CA PHE A 20 4.45 11.00 4.57
C PHE A 20 3.86 10.02 3.56
N LEU A 21 3.04 9.06 4.00
CA LEU A 21 2.55 7.98 3.14
C LEU A 21 1.79 8.50 1.92
N ASP A 22 0.84 9.41 2.12
CA ASP A 22 0.02 9.94 1.03
C ASP A 22 0.89 10.62 -0.03
N ALA A 23 1.85 11.45 0.39
CA ALA A 23 2.76 12.14 -0.52
C ALA A 23 3.67 11.16 -1.27
N ILE A 24 4.16 10.12 -0.57
CA ILE A 24 4.98 9.06 -1.17
C ILE A 24 4.17 8.33 -2.23
N LEU A 25 3.02 7.77 -1.86
CA LEU A 25 2.18 6.94 -2.73
C LEU A 25 1.68 7.71 -3.96
N MET A 26 1.30 8.98 -3.79
CA MET A 26 0.96 9.86 -4.92
C MET A 26 2.12 10.04 -5.91
N SER A 27 3.36 10.08 -5.40
CA SER A 27 4.55 10.14 -6.24
C SER A 27 4.83 8.81 -6.96
N LEU A 28 4.52 7.67 -6.32
CA LEU A 28 4.74 6.34 -6.89
C LEU A 28 3.85 6.05 -8.11
N LEU A 29 2.67 6.68 -8.21
CA LEU A 29 1.80 6.60 -9.38
C LEU A 29 2.50 7.04 -10.69
N THR A 30 3.58 7.82 -10.58
CA THR A 30 4.36 8.29 -11.74
C THR A 30 5.49 7.34 -12.14
N LEU A 31 5.68 6.22 -11.43
CA LEU A 31 6.73 5.24 -11.71
C LEU A 31 6.20 4.12 -12.60
N PRO A 32 6.57 4.10 -13.89
CA PRO A 32 5.94 3.21 -14.88
C PRO A 32 6.32 1.73 -14.73
N CYS A 33 7.39 1.43 -14.00
CA CYS A 33 7.93 0.07 -13.87
C CYS A 33 7.90 -0.47 -12.44
N LEU A 34 7.32 0.26 -11.48
CA LEU A 34 7.35 -0.13 -10.07
C LEU A 34 6.49 -1.38 -9.82
N SER A 35 7.14 -2.55 -9.79
CA SER A 35 6.51 -3.85 -9.64
C SER A 35 6.59 -4.41 -8.22
N SER A 36 7.46 -3.86 -7.37
CA SER A 36 7.59 -4.24 -5.96
C SER A 36 7.64 -3.02 -5.04
N LEU A 37 6.80 -3.04 -4.01
CA LEU A 37 6.75 -2.02 -2.98
C LEU A 37 6.78 -2.66 -1.60
N VAL A 38 7.69 -2.19 -0.76
CA VAL A 38 7.73 -2.50 0.67
C VAL A 38 7.62 -1.20 1.46
N ILE A 39 6.65 -1.13 2.36
CA ILE A 39 6.45 0.00 3.26
C ILE A 39 6.37 -0.49 4.69
N ASP A 40 7.19 0.11 5.54
CA ASP A 40 7.22 -0.12 6.97
C ASP A 40 7.19 1.21 7.72
N CYS A 41 6.12 1.41 8.49
CA CYS A 41 5.85 2.65 9.23
C CYS A 41 6.19 2.50 10.70
N ILE A 42 6.86 3.51 11.27
CA ILE A 42 7.24 3.50 12.70
C ILE A 42 6.09 3.85 13.63
N ASP A 43 5.12 4.61 13.13
CA ASP A 43 4.01 5.15 13.88
C ASP A 43 2.67 4.64 13.34
N ASN A 44 1.61 4.98 14.06
CA ASN A 44 0.26 4.58 13.71
C ASN A 44 -0.21 5.30 12.44
N VAL A 45 -0.88 4.56 11.57
CA VAL A 45 -1.57 5.08 10.40
C VAL A 45 -3.03 5.34 10.80
N GLU A 46 -3.48 6.58 10.62
CA GLU A 46 -4.83 6.99 11.02
C GLU A 46 -5.91 6.36 10.11
N ASN A 47 -5.63 6.24 8.82
CA ASN A 47 -6.56 5.69 7.84
C ASN A 47 -5.88 4.74 6.85
N LYS A 48 -5.82 3.45 7.19
CA LYS A 48 -5.25 2.41 6.32
C LYS A 48 -5.99 2.28 4.99
N ASN A 49 -7.29 2.58 4.96
CA ASN A 49 -8.09 2.39 3.75
C ASN A 49 -7.63 3.28 2.60
N VAL A 50 -7.24 4.51 2.92
CA VAL A 50 -6.65 5.44 1.93
C VAL A 50 -5.33 4.88 1.39
N VAL A 51 -4.49 4.34 2.27
CA VAL A 51 -3.20 3.73 1.90
C VAL A 51 -3.41 2.55 0.94
N PHE A 52 -4.28 1.60 1.30
CA PHE A 52 -4.59 0.45 0.46
C PHE A 52 -5.21 0.87 -0.88
N TYR A 53 -6.14 1.82 -0.89
CA TYR A 53 -6.75 2.32 -2.13
C TYR A 53 -5.72 2.94 -3.08
N GLN A 54 -4.76 3.71 -2.57
CA GLN A 54 -3.68 4.28 -3.39
C GLN A 54 -2.74 3.20 -3.91
N ILE A 55 -2.43 2.19 -3.11
CA ILE A 55 -1.59 1.05 -3.51
C ILE A 55 -2.24 0.25 -4.63
N PHE A 56 -3.54 -0.05 -4.54
CA PHE A 56 -4.27 -0.80 -5.57
C PHE A 56 -4.40 -0.06 -6.90
N ARG A 57 -4.12 1.26 -6.91
CA ARG A 57 -4.06 2.08 -8.13
C ARG A 57 -2.69 2.05 -8.82
N LEU A 58 -1.69 1.39 -8.25
CA LEU A 58 -0.37 1.26 -8.88
C LEU A 58 -0.43 0.22 -10.01
N PRO A 59 -0.29 0.63 -11.29
CA PRO A 59 -0.76 -0.16 -12.43
C PRO A 59 0.03 -1.45 -12.68
N VAL A 60 1.31 -1.47 -12.33
CA VAL A 60 2.22 -2.60 -12.59
C VAL A 60 2.74 -3.27 -11.30
N LEU A 61 2.16 -2.91 -10.15
CA LEU A 61 2.59 -3.41 -8.86
C LEU A 61 2.16 -4.87 -8.68
N LYS A 62 3.14 -5.78 -8.65
CA LYS A 62 2.93 -7.22 -8.45
C LYS A 62 3.16 -7.68 -7.02
N TYR A 63 4.13 -7.08 -6.34
CA TYR A 63 4.47 -7.41 -4.96
C TYR A 63 4.25 -6.21 -4.05
N CYS A 64 3.50 -6.39 -2.97
CA CYS A 64 3.29 -5.39 -1.95
C CYS A 64 3.47 -5.99 -0.56
N LYS A 65 4.34 -5.38 0.25
CA LYS A 65 4.46 -5.68 1.68
C LYS A 65 4.19 -4.44 2.51
N LEU A 66 3.26 -4.56 3.45
CA LEU A 66 2.83 -3.48 4.33
C LEU A 66 2.99 -3.86 5.79
N SER A 67 3.73 -3.02 6.51
CA SER A 67 3.87 -3.04 7.96
C SER A 67 3.38 -1.69 8.50
N LEU A 68 2.07 -1.62 8.75
CA LEU A 68 1.38 -0.41 9.21
C LEU A 68 0.96 -0.61 10.67
N ASN A 69 1.33 0.32 11.56
CA ASN A 69 0.81 0.30 12.93
C ASN A 69 -0.58 0.91 12.98
N GLU A 70 -1.44 0.42 13.88
CA GLU A 70 -2.82 0.90 13.99
C GLU A 70 -3.15 1.10 15.47
N PRO A 71 -3.78 2.23 15.84
CA PRO A 71 -4.28 2.44 17.19
C PRO A 71 -5.69 1.83 17.27
N PHE A 72 -5.82 0.55 17.62
CA PHE A 72 -7.09 -0.13 17.96
C PHE A 72 -8.34 0.37 17.19
N SER A 73 -8.23 0.61 15.88
CA SER A 73 -9.30 1.27 15.13
C SER A 73 -10.17 0.23 14.45
N LEU A 74 -11.48 0.45 14.53
CA LEU A 74 -12.56 -0.44 14.07
C LEU A 74 -12.77 -0.42 12.54
N GLY A 75 -11.81 0.06 11.75
CA GLY A 75 -11.97 0.21 10.30
C GLY A 75 -11.84 -1.10 9.55
N SER A 76 -12.80 -1.41 8.68
CA SER A 76 -12.70 -2.51 7.71
C SER A 76 -11.70 -2.15 6.60
N LEU A 77 -10.91 -3.10 6.13
CA LEU A 77 -9.99 -2.89 4.99
C LEU A 77 -10.76 -2.63 3.70
N PRO A 78 -10.32 -1.71 2.82
CA PRO A 78 -11.11 -1.39 1.65
C PRO A 78 -11.30 -2.62 0.78
N ILE A 79 -12.51 -2.78 0.27
CA ILE A 79 -12.82 -3.74 -0.79
C ILE A 79 -11.83 -3.50 -1.93
N ALA A 80 -11.21 -4.57 -2.42
CA ALA A 80 -10.37 -4.54 -3.61
C ALA A 80 -11.24 -4.33 -4.87
N THR A 81 -11.97 -3.22 -4.92
CA THR A 81 -12.94 -2.85 -5.96
C THR A 81 -12.29 -2.49 -7.29
N THR A 82 -10.96 -2.39 -7.34
CA THR A 82 -10.30 -2.08 -8.60
C THR A 82 -10.26 -3.34 -9.45
N GLU A 83 -11.07 -3.37 -10.51
CA GLU A 83 -11.03 -4.32 -11.64
C GLU A 83 -9.64 -4.46 -12.32
N PHE A 84 -8.57 -3.85 -11.76
CA PHE A 84 -7.28 -3.61 -12.40
C PHE A 84 -6.05 -3.72 -11.47
N SER A 85 -6.18 -4.17 -10.20
CA SER A 85 -4.98 -4.36 -9.35
C SER A 85 -4.14 -5.51 -9.90
N SER A 86 -2.86 -5.25 -10.22
CA SER A 86 -1.92 -6.25 -10.73
C SER A 86 -1.15 -6.98 -9.63
N ILE A 87 -1.55 -6.81 -8.37
CA ILE A 87 -0.86 -7.41 -7.22
C ILE A 87 -1.07 -8.94 -7.23
N GLU A 88 0.03 -9.65 -7.35
CA GLU A 88 0.13 -11.12 -7.29
C GLU A 88 0.51 -11.59 -5.87
N HIS A 89 1.22 -10.75 -5.13
CA HIS A 89 1.72 -11.03 -3.78
C HIS A 89 1.43 -9.88 -2.83
N LEU A 90 0.53 -10.10 -1.86
CA LEU A 90 0.22 -9.15 -0.80
C LEU A 90 0.63 -9.72 0.56
N VAL A 91 1.54 -9.03 1.24
CA VAL A 91 2.01 -9.39 2.59
C VAL A 91 1.60 -8.30 3.58
N ILE A 92 0.70 -8.65 4.49
CA ILE A 92 0.29 -7.78 5.60
C ILE A 92 0.88 -8.36 6.88
N THR A 93 1.81 -7.66 7.52
CA THR A 93 2.59 -8.20 8.66
C THR A 93 1.93 -7.98 10.02
N LYS A 94 0.69 -7.50 10.06
CA LYS A 94 -0.07 -7.23 11.28
C LYS A 94 -1.26 -8.14 11.45
N LEU A 95 -1.74 -8.21 12.70
CA LEU A 95 -3.00 -8.86 13.07
C LEU A 95 -4.13 -8.27 12.21
N LEU A 96 -4.71 -9.15 11.40
CA LEU A 96 -5.89 -8.93 10.59
C LEU A 96 -7.07 -9.60 11.26
N ARG A 97 -8.18 -8.89 11.40
CA ARG A 97 -9.43 -9.53 11.81
C ARG A 97 -10.08 -10.22 10.61
N LEU A 98 -10.87 -11.25 10.87
CA LEU A 98 -11.49 -12.06 9.80
C LEU A 98 -12.48 -11.24 8.96
N ASP A 99 -13.20 -10.31 9.57
CA ASP A 99 -14.08 -9.35 8.89
C ASP A 99 -13.31 -8.41 7.96
N GLU A 100 -12.12 -7.96 8.36
CA GLU A 100 -11.24 -7.16 7.52
C GLU A 100 -10.71 -7.95 6.32
N LEU A 101 -10.34 -9.22 6.52
CA LEU A 101 -9.92 -10.11 5.44
C LEU A 101 -11.06 -10.38 4.46
N ASN A 102 -12.26 -10.65 4.96
CA ASN A 102 -13.43 -10.85 4.12
C ASN A 102 -13.75 -9.59 3.32
N HIS A 103 -13.63 -8.40 3.92
CA HIS A 103 -13.88 -7.15 3.22
C HIS A 103 -12.85 -6.90 2.11
N LEU A 104 -11.58 -7.28 2.33
CA LEU A 104 -10.52 -7.17 1.32
C LEU A 104 -10.73 -8.10 0.11
N LEU A 105 -11.30 -9.30 0.32
CA LEU A 105 -11.42 -10.36 -0.68
C LEU A 105 -12.78 -10.42 -1.40
N MET A 106 -13.79 -9.71 -0.91
CA MET A 106 -15.11 -9.57 -1.55
C MET A 106 -15.12 -8.43 -2.57
#